data_AF-A0JJZ4-F1
#
_entry.id   AF-A0JJZ4-F1
#
_cell.length_a   1.000
_cell.length_b   1.000
_cell.length_c   1.000
_cell.angle_alpha   90.00
_cell.angle_beta   90.00
_cell.angle_gamma   90.00
#
_symmetry.space_group_name_H-M   'P 1'
#
loop_
_entity.id
_entity.type
_entity.pdbx_description
1 polymer ?
#
loop_
_entity_poly.entity_id
_entity_poly.type
_entity_poly.pdbx_seq_one_letter_code
_entity_poly.pdbx_strand_id
1 'polypeptide(L)' 'VRFYFVWEILDEGDIKLLKIHTSENPADMLTKVVSGVKFAHCKALLHVLHVA' A
#
# COMPACT_ATOMS: atom_id res chain seq x y z
N VAL A 1 6.32 1.20 -21.34
CA VAL A 1 5.07 0.45 -21.64
C VAL A 1 4.85 -0.56 -20.51
N ARG A 2 4.12 -0.18 -19.45
CA ARG A 2 3.73 -1.03 -18.30
C ARG A 2 2.27 -0.82 -17.86
N PHE A 3 1.63 0.22 -18.38
CA PHE A 3 0.27 0.58 -17.99
C PHE A 3 -0.75 -0.42 -18.52
N TYR A 4 -0.56 -1.00 -19.71
CA TYR A 4 -1.50 -1.97 -20.28
C TYR A 4 -1.74 -3.17 -19.37
N PHE A 5 -0.69 -3.78 -18.84
CA PHE A 5 -0.83 -4.91 -17.91
C PHE A 5 -1.68 -4.59 -16.66
N VAL A 6 -1.45 -3.43 -16.03
CA VAL A 6 -2.22 -3.05 -14.83
C VAL A 6 -3.67 -2.74 -15.18
N TRP A 7 -3.92 -2.12 -16.34
CA TRP A 7 -5.28 -1.84 -16.81
C TRP A 7 -6.03 -3.12 -17.21
N GLU A 8 -5.35 -4.09 -17.83
CA GLU A 8 -5.92 -5.40 -18.16
C GLU A 8 -6.40 -6.14 -16.91
N ILE A 9 -5.56 -6.25 -15.87
CA ILE A 9 -5.94 -6.89 -14.59
C ILE A 9 -7.07 -6.14 -13.87
N LEU A 10 -7.12 -4.80 -14.02
CA LEU A 10 -8.23 -3.99 -13.50
C LEU A 10 -9.53 -4.25 -14.25
N ASP A 11 -9.48 -4.37 -15.58
CA ASP A 11 -10.65 -4.62 -16.44
C ASP A 11 -11.20 -6.03 -16.28
N GLU A 12 -10.30 -7.01 -16.09
CA GLU A 12 -10.65 -8.40 -15.72
C GLU A 12 -11.28 -8.49 -14.32
N GLY A 13 -11.13 -7.44 -13.49
CA GLY A 13 -11.70 -7.35 -12.15
C GLY A 13 -10.92 -8.10 -11.06
N ASP A 14 -9.73 -8.59 -11.39
CA ASP A 14 -8.83 -9.33 -10.50
C ASP A 14 -8.34 -8.49 -9.31
N ILE A 15 -8.23 -7.17 -9.51
CA ILE A 15 -7.85 -6.22 -8.46
C ILE A 15 -8.78 -5.01 -8.42
N LYS A 16 -8.90 -4.40 -7.25
CA LYS A 16 -9.64 -3.14 -7.07
C LYS A 16 -8.68 -1.97 -6.87
N LEU A 17 -8.74 -0.99 -7.75
CA LEU A 17 -8.02 0.27 -7.55
C LEU A 17 -8.78 1.19 -6.59
N LEU A 18 -8.14 1.58 -5.49
CA LEU A 18 -8.70 2.50 -4.50
C LEU A 18 -7.78 3.72 -4.33
N LYS A 19 -8.38 4.90 -4.24
CA LYS A 19 -7.66 6.12 -3.86
C LYS A 19 -7.59 6.17 -2.33
N ILE A 20 -6.36 6.24 -1.81
CA ILE A 20 -6.08 6.42 -0.39
C ILE A 20 -5.48 7.80 -0.13
N HIS A 21 -5.72 8.34 1.06
CA HIS A 21 -5.11 9.61 1.46
C HIS A 21 -3.62 9.39 1.74
N THR A 22 -2.78 10.39 1.44
CA THR A 22 -1.31 10.27 1.59
C THR A 22 -0.88 9.99 3.03
N SER A 23 -1.59 10.53 4.03
CA SER A 23 -1.31 10.22 5.45
C SER A 23 -1.56 8.74 5.77
N GLU A 24 -2.52 8.13 5.09
CA GLU A 24 -2.98 6.76 5.31
C GLU A 24 -2.33 5.76 4.33
N ASN A 25 -1.26 6.14 3.65
CA ASN A 25 -0.58 5.22 2.72
C ASN A 25 0.39 4.31 3.49
N PRO A 26 0.09 3.01 3.64
CA PRO A 26 1.00 2.10 4.31
C PRO A 26 2.27 1.83 3.51
N ALA A 27 2.24 1.95 2.17
CA ALA A 27 3.40 1.68 1.32
C ALA A 27 4.57 2.63 1.58
N ASP A 28 4.32 3.77 2.24
CA ASP A 28 5.36 4.70 2.67
C ASP A 28 6.43 4.00 3.52
N MET A 29 6.05 3.10 4.44
CA MET A 29 7.03 2.41 5.30
C MET A 29 7.91 1.42 4.55
N LEU A 30 7.49 0.99 3.35
CA LEU A 30 8.21 0.00 2.53
C LEU A 30 9.08 0.65 1.45
N THR A 31 8.82 1.94 1.14
CA THR A 31 9.45 2.64 0.02
C THR A 31 10.26 3.87 0.45
N LYS A 32 10.10 4.33 1.70
CA LYS A 32 10.74 5.54 2.23
C LYS A 32 11.28 5.29 3.63
N VAL A 33 12.27 6.10 4.02
CA VAL A 33 12.62 6.27 5.43
C VAL A 33 11.54 7.13 6.08
N VAL A 34 10.83 6.58 7.07
CA VAL A 34 9.73 7.25 7.77
C VAL A 34 10.06 7.43 9.25
N SER A 35 9.40 8.37 9.92
CA SER A 35 9.52 8.51 11.38
C SER A 35 8.96 7.29 12.10
N GLY A 36 9.38 7.05 13.34
CA GLY A 36 8.85 5.95 14.16
C GLY A 36 7.32 5.99 14.34
N VAL A 37 6.75 7.19 14.43
CA VAL A 37 5.29 7.40 14.52
C VAL A 37 4.60 6.95 13.23
N LYS A 38 5.10 7.37 12.06
CA LYS A 38 4.56 6.96 10.77
C LYS A 38 4.73 5.46 10.54
N PHE A 39 5.86 4.87 10.96
CA PHE A 39 6.07 3.42 10.93
C PHE A 39 5.03 2.65 11.75
N ALA A 40 4.76 3.07 12.99
CA ALA A 40 3.72 2.46 13.82
C ALA A 40 2.33 2.58 13.19
N HIS A 41 2.01 3.74 12.62
CA HIS A 41 0.74 3.97 11.91
C HIS A 41 0.61 3.08 10.66
N CYS A 42 1.62 3.01 9.79
CA CYS A 42 1.60 2.14 8.61
C CYS A 42 1.47 0.65 8.99
N LYS A 43 2.12 0.19 10.06
CA LYS A 43 1.94 -1.18 10.58
C LYS A 43 0.50 -1.43 11.01
N ALA A 44 -0.12 -0.48 11.72
CA ALA A 44 -1.51 -0.58 12.14
C ALA A 44 -2.46 -0.67 10.92
N LEU A 45 -2.19 0.07 9.84
CA LEU A 45 -2.97 0.03 8.60
C LEU A 45 -2.84 -1.30 7.84
N LEU A 46 -1.66 -1.93 7.83
CA LEU A 46 -1.44 -3.20 7.13
C LEU A 46 -1.88 -4.42 7.93
N HIS A 47 -2.21 -4.25 9.21
CA HIS A 47 -2.55 -5.34 10.13
C HIS A 47 -1.46 -6.44 10.15
N VAL A 48 -0.19 -6.07 9.91
CA VAL A 48 0.92 -7.04 9.85
C VAL A 48 1.18 -7.54 11.27
N LEU A 49 0.93 -8.84 11.49
CA LEU A 49 1.20 -9.52 12.76
C LEU A 49 2.71 -9.59 13.02
N HIS A 50 3.10 -9.42 14.27
CA HIS A 50 4.47 -9.70 14.71
C HIS A 50 4.69 -11.21 14.65
N VAL A 51 5.54 -11.66 13.72
CA VAL A 51 6.01 -13.05 13.71
C VAL A 51 7.18 -13.11 14.69
N ALA A 52 6.96 -13.82 15.80
CA ALA A 52 7.95 -14.08 16.84
C ALA A 52 8.93 -15.19 16.41
#